data_AF-X7ZVU6-F1
#
_entry.id   AF-X7ZVU6-F1
#
_cell.length_a   1.000
_cell.length_b   1.000
_cell.length_c   1.000
_cell.angle_alpha   90.00
_cell.angle_beta   90.00
_cell.angle_gamma   90.00
#
_symmetry.space_group_name_H-M   'P 1'
#
loop_
_entity.id
_entity.type
_entity.pdbx_description
1 polymer ?
#
loop_
_entity_poly.entity_id
_entity_poly.type
_entity_poly.pdbx_seq_one_letter_code
_entity_poly.pdbx_strand_id
1 'polypeptide(L)'
;MIYNVPGVDSLVVNADVLGKVFSGLITSWNDPAIVALNRGAALPETKITPVYRSDSSGTTDNFQKYLTAAAPESWTKGVGTEFQGGVGEGAQKSAGVVQAVQTTPGAIGYVEKGFADQAGAPVAQIDTGSGAVKLTDEAARNALDDVRFEGRATT
;
A
#
# COMPACT_ATOMS: atom_id res chain seq x y z
N MET A 1 1.64 -3.50 2.77
CA MET A 1 0.24 -3.03 2.90
C MET A 1 -0.56 -4.09 3.62
N ILE A 2 -1.22 -3.74 4.72
CA ILE A 2 -2.18 -4.62 5.39
C ILE A 2 -3.60 -4.18 5.05
N TYR A 3 -4.56 -5.10 5.06
CA TYR A 3 -5.94 -4.78 4.70
C TYR A 3 -6.94 -5.58 5.52
N ASN A 4 -8.18 -5.10 5.55
CA ASN A 4 -9.34 -5.77 6.13
C ASN A 4 -10.50 -5.69 5.14
N VAL A 5 -10.62 -6.70 4.28
CA VAL A 5 -11.70 -6.80 3.30
C VAL A 5 -12.34 -8.16 3.49
N PRO A 6 -13.40 -8.27 4.33
CA PRO A 6 -14.05 -9.54 4.60
C PRO A 6 -14.49 -10.25 3.31
N GLY A 7 -14.16 -11.54 3.21
CA GLY A 7 -14.46 -12.36 2.02
C GLY A 7 -13.41 -12.27 0.90
N VAL A 8 -12.30 -11.54 1.09
CA VAL A 8 -11.19 -11.45 0.12
C VAL A 8 -9.93 -12.08 0.72
N ASP A 9 -9.64 -13.32 0.31
CA ASP A 9 -8.50 -14.09 0.82
C ASP A 9 -7.14 -13.59 0.28
N SER A 10 -7.14 -13.03 -0.93
CA SER A 10 -5.94 -12.51 -1.58
C SER A 10 -6.29 -11.24 -2.34
N LEU A 11 -5.67 -10.13 -1.92
CA LEU A 11 -5.80 -8.84 -2.57
C LEU A 11 -4.51 -8.50 -3.32
N VAL A 12 -4.65 -8.12 -4.58
CA VAL A 12 -3.59 -7.56 -5.44
C VAL A 12 -3.87 -6.07 -5.64
N VAL A 13 -2.85 -5.25 -5.43
CA VAL A 13 -2.87 -3.81 -5.72
C VAL A 13 -1.58 -3.43 -6.44
N ASN A 14 -1.53 -2.26 -7.05
CA ASN A 14 -0.32 -1.69 -7.62
C ASN A 14 -0.13 -0.24 -7.15
N ALA A 15 0.97 0.40 -7.53
CA ALA A 15 1.26 1.78 -7.14
C ALA A 15 0.15 2.76 -7.57
N ASP A 16 -0.41 2.57 -8.77
CA ASP A 16 -1.46 3.43 -9.32
C ASP A 16 -2.74 3.39 -8.47
N VAL A 17 -3.23 2.18 -8.16
CA VAL A 17 -4.38 1.96 -7.28
C VAL A 17 -4.11 2.52 -5.89
N LEU A 18 -2.92 2.27 -5.32
CA LEU A 18 -2.56 2.80 -4.01
C LEU A 18 -2.52 4.33 -4.00
N GLY A 19 -1.95 4.96 -5.04
CA GLY A 19 -1.94 6.42 -5.19
C GLY A 19 -3.35 7.00 -5.22
N LYS A 20 -4.26 6.38 -6.00
CA LYS A 20 -5.67 6.78 -6.09
C LYS A 20 -6.44 6.55 -4.79
N VAL A 21 -6.22 5.43 -4.10
CA VAL A 21 -6.86 5.14 -2.80
C VAL A 21 -6.44 6.16 -1.73
N PHE A 22 -5.13 6.38 -1.58
CA PHE A 22 -4.59 7.26 -0.54
C PHE A 22 -4.73 8.76 -0.88
N SER A 23 -5.14 9.10 -2.11
CA SER A 23 -5.54 10.47 -2.50
C SER A 23 -7.06 10.69 -2.55
N GLY A 24 -7.86 9.64 -2.35
CA GLY A 24 -9.31 9.69 -2.32
C GLY A 24 -10.01 9.59 -3.68
N LEU A 25 -9.29 9.24 -4.74
CA LEU A 25 -9.84 9.05 -6.09
C LEU A 25 -10.53 7.69 -6.28
N ILE A 26 -10.07 6.64 -5.59
CA ILE A 26 -10.75 5.34 -5.53
C ILE A 26 -11.28 5.15 -4.11
N THR A 27 -12.59 4.96 -3.98
CA THR A 27 -13.30 4.98 -2.69
C THR A 27 -14.04 3.70 -2.33
N SER A 28 -14.07 2.71 -3.23
CA SER A 28 -14.78 1.43 -3.02
C SER A 28 -13.97 0.25 -3.59
N TRP A 29 -14.06 -0.91 -2.96
CA TRP A 29 -13.24 -2.08 -3.32
C TRP A 29 -13.60 -2.70 -4.67
N ASN A 30 -14.82 -2.52 -5.15
CA ASN A 30 -15.27 -2.98 -6.48
C ASN A 30 -14.93 -2.01 -7.61
N ASP A 31 -14.09 -0.99 -7.36
CA ASP A 31 -13.62 -0.08 -8.41
C ASP A 31 -13.00 -0.87 -9.58
N PRO A 32 -13.31 -0.52 -10.85
CA PRO A 32 -12.81 -1.24 -12.02
C PRO A 32 -11.28 -1.42 -12.06
N ALA A 33 -10.51 -0.46 -11.55
CA ALA A 33 -9.06 -0.56 -11.50
C ALA A 33 -8.58 -1.65 -10.53
N ILE A 34 -9.28 -1.83 -9.40
CA ILE A 34 -8.98 -2.89 -8.43
C ILE A 34 -9.45 -4.25 -8.98
N VAL A 35 -10.66 -4.31 -9.56
CA VAL A 35 -11.21 -5.53 -10.17
C VAL A 35 -10.29 -6.05 -11.28
N ALA A 36 -9.69 -5.16 -12.08
CA ALA A 36 -8.78 -5.54 -13.15
C ALA A 36 -7.54 -6.32 -12.64
N LEU A 37 -7.04 -5.99 -11.44
CA LEU A 37 -5.90 -6.66 -10.80
C LEU A 37 -6.29 -7.96 -10.08
N ASN A 38 -7.57 -8.16 -9.78
CA ASN A 38 -8.08 -9.26 -8.95
C ASN A 38 -9.10 -10.11 -9.71
N ARG A 39 -8.79 -10.46 -10.97
CA ARG A 39 -9.71 -11.24 -11.82
C ARG A 39 -10.08 -12.55 -11.14
N GLY A 40 -11.37 -12.76 -10.91
CA GLY A 40 -11.92 -13.94 -10.25
C GLY A 40 -12.21 -13.77 -8.75
N ALA A 41 -11.78 -12.67 -8.13
CA ALA A 41 -12.20 -12.33 -6.77
C ALA A 41 -13.53 -11.57 -6.78
N ALA A 42 -14.43 -11.92 -5.86
CA ALA A 42 -15.66 -11.16 -5.62
C ALA A 42 -15.36 -9.97 -4.70
N LEU A 43 -14.93 -8.84 -5.28
CA LEU A 43 -14.65 -7.62 -4.51
C LEU A 43 -15.95 -6.93 -4.09
N PRO A 44 -16.09 -6.54 -2.80
CA PRO A 44 -17.32 -5.93 -2.30
C PRO A 44 -17.43 -4.44 -2.69
N GLU A 45 -18.64 -3.89 -2.64
CA GLU A 45 -18.87 -2.42 -2.76
C GLU A 45 -18.49 -1.65 -1.48
N THR A 46 -17.93 -2.34 -0.47
CA THR A 46 -17.49 -1.72 0.79
C THR A 46 -16.59 -0.53 0.52
N LYS A 47 -16.89 0.59 1.20
CA LYS A 47 -16.06 1.80 1.18
C LYS A 47 -14.63 1.48 1.61
N ILE A 48 -13.66 2.06 0.93
CA ILE A 48 -12.25 1.98 1.32
C ILE A 48 -11.96 3.00 2.40
N THR A 49 -11.30 2.55 3.47
CA THR A 49 -10.78 3.42 4.54
C THR A 49 -9.25 3.37 4.53
N PRO A 50 -8.55 4.35 3.93
CA PRO A 50 -7.11 4.46 4.08
C PRO A 50 -6.76 4.71 5.54
N VAL A 51 -5.81 3.97 6.09
CA VAL A 51 -5.27 4.18 7.43
C VAL A 51 -3.83 4.60 7.31
N TYR A 52 -3.50 5.76 7.87
CA TYR A 52 -2.19 6.39 7.79
C TYR A 52 -1.62 6.63 9.19
N ARG A 53 -0.31 6.89 9.27
CA ARG A 53 0.34 7.28 10.54
C ARG A 53 0.05 8.74 10.84
N SER A 54 -0.56 9.03 11.99
CA SER A 54 -0.83 10.41 12.43
C SER A 54 0.36 11.08 13.14
N ASP A 55 1.41 10.31 13.46
CA ASP A 55 2.69 10.80 13.94
C ASP A 55 3.76 10.75 12.85
N SER A 56 4.72 11.67 12.93
CA SER A 56 5.91 11.71 12.08
C SER A 56 6.56 10.33 11.96
N SER A 57 6.66 9.85 10.72
CA SER A 57 7.05 8.47 10.44
C SER A 57 7.91 8.35 9.19
N GLY A 58 9.06 7.71 9.32
CA GLY A 58 9.87 7.32 8.15
C GLY A 58 9.15 6.34 7.24
N THR A 59 8.23 5.53 7.77
CA THR A 59 7.40 4.60 6.99
C THR A 59 6.39 5.36 6.13
N THR A 60 5.84 6.46 6.64
CA THR A 60 5.02 7.39 5.85
C THR A 60 5.83 8.04 4.74
N ASP A 61 7.04 8.51 5.04
CA ASP A 61 7.92 9.14 4.04
C ASP A 61 8.28 8.16 2.92
N ASN A 62 8.70 6.95 3.27
CA ASN A 62 9.04 5.91 2.30
C ASN A 62 7.84 5.49 1.44
N PHE A 63 6.65 5.34 2.03
CA PHE A 63 5.43 5.01 1.29
C PHE A 63 5.11 6.10 0.25
N GLN A 64 5.15 7.37 0.62
CA GLN A 64 4.86 8.48 -0.29
C GLN A 64 5.93 8.65 -1.37
N LYS A 65 7.20 8.39 -1.06
CA LYS A 65 8.29 8.34 -2.06
C LYS A 65 8.06 7.22 -3.07
N TYR A 66 7.66 6.03 -2.61
CA TYR A 66 7.30 4.93 -3.49
C TYR A 66 6.17 5.33 -4.44
N LEU A 67 5.08 5.92 -3.92
CA LEU A 67 3.97 6.38 -4.77
C LEU A 67 4.40 7.46 -5.77
N THR A 68 5.25 8.40 -5.35
CA THR A 68 5.77 9.45 -6.23
C THR A 68 6.60 8.86 -7.38
N ALA A 69 7.40 7.83 -7.12
CA ALA A 69 8.24 7.19 -8.13
C ALA A 69 7.44 6.26 -9.06
N ALA A 70 6.55 5.45 -8.50
CA ALA A 70 5.88 4.37 -9.22
C ALA A 70 4.49 4.76 -9.80
N ALA A 71 3.90 5.85 -9.34
CA ALA A 71 2.60 6.33 -9.80
C ALA A 71 2.53 7.87 -9.84
N PRO A 72 3.43 8.55 -10.58
CA PRO A 72 3.54 10.02 -10.57
C PRO A 72 2.27 10.74 -11.05
N GLU A 73 1.44 10.09 -11.88
CA GLU A 73 0.16 10.66 -12.32
C GLU A 73 -0.96 10.53 -11.28
N SER A 74 -0.90 9.48 -10.45
CA SER A 74 -1.92 9.16 -9.45
C SER A 74 -1.58 9.67 -8.04
N TRP A 75 -0.31 9.99 -7.79
CA TRP A 75 0.15 10.57 -6.54
C TRP A 75 0.89 11.89 -6.77
N THR A 76 0.17 12.99 -6.54
CA THR A 76 0.69 14.36 -6.69
C THR A 76 0.69 15.14 -5.38
N LYS A 77 0.43 14.46 -4.26
CA LYS A 77 0.24 15.08 -2.93
C LYS A 77 1.54 15.49 -2.26
N GLY A 78 2.68 14.97 -2.72
CA GLY A 78 4.00 15.23 -2.14
C GLY A 78 4.49 14.09 -1.24
N VAL A 79 5.60 14.34 -0.55
CA VAL A 79 6.28 13.37 0.32
C VAL A 79 6.66 14.04 1.64
N GLY A 80 7.07 13.24 2.62
CA GLY A 80 7.49 13.71 3.94
C GLY A 80 7.11 12.73 5.04
N THR A 81 7.55 13.03 6.26
CA THR A 81 7.25 12.18 7.43
C THR A 81 5.81 12.28 7.90
N GLU A 82 5.10 13.34 7.49
CA GLU A 82 3.66 13.52 7.65
C GLU A 82 2.91 13.08 6.39
N PHE A 83 1.72 12.50 6.57
CA PHE A 83 0.91 12.01 5.46
C PHE A 83 0.22 13.17 4.71
N GLN A 84 0.40 13.21 3.38
CA GLN A 84 -0.10 14.29 2.52
C GLN A 84 -1.40 13.94 1.78
N GLY A 85 -1.88 12.70 1.89
CA GLY A 85 -3.02 12.23 1.08
C GLY A 85 -4.34 12.95 1.34
N GLY A 86 -4.53 13.47 2.57
CA GLY A 86 -5.68 14.28 2.95
C GLY A 86 -6.99 13.51 3.16
N VAL A 87 -6.96 12.18 3.12
CA VAL A 87 -8.11 11.30 3.34
C VAL A 87 -7.76 10.14 4.28
N GLY A 88 -8.77 9.53 4.89
CA GLY A 88 -8.61 8.35 5.71
C GLY A 88 -8.54 8.64 7.20
N GLU A 89 -8.09 7.65 7.95
CA GLU A 89 -7.99 7.66 9.41
C GLU A 89 -6.52 7.66 9.86
N GLY A 90 -6.17 8.63 10.70
CA GLY A 90 -4.83 8.74 11.26
C GLY A 90 -4.68 7.96 12.56
N ALA A 91 -3.77 6.99 12.59
CA ALA A 91 -3.49 6.18 13.77
C ALA A 91 -2.04 6.38 14.27
N GLN A 92 -1.87 6.34 15.59
CA GLN A 92 -0.57 6.56 16.22
C GLN A 92 0.29 5.30 16.18
N LYS A 93 1.51 5.44 15.67
CA LYS A 93 2.50 4.35 15.55
C LYS A 93 2.00 3.18 14.69
N SER A 94 2.90 2.26 14.34
CA SER A 94 2.55 1.13 13.47
C SER A 94 1.56 0.18 14.13
N ALA A 95 1.66 -0.04 15.45
CA ALA A 95 0.68 -0.82 16.21
C ALA A 95 -0.74 -0.22 16.15
N GLY A 96 -0.88 1.11 16.19
CA GLY A 96 -2.17 1.77 16.04
C GLY A 96 -2.75 1.59 14.63
N VAL A 97 -1.91 1.69 13.60
CA VAL A 97 -2.33 1.41 12.21
C VAL A 97 -2.80 -0.04 12.06
N VAL A 98 -2.06 -1.01 12.62
CA VAL A 98 -2.48 -2.42 12.61
C VAL A 98 -3.85 -2.58 13.26
N GLN A 99 -4.04 -2.04 14.47
CA GLN A 99 -5.28 -2.14 15.21
C GLN A 99 -6.45 -1.52 14.41
N ALA A 100 -6.27 -0.30 13.91
CA ALA A 100 -7.31 0.41 13.15
C ALA A 100 -7.70 -0.36 11.87
N VAL A 101 -6.73 -0.96 11.16
CA VAL A 101 -7.04 -1.81 10.00
C VAL A 101 -7.82 -3.06 10.43
N GLN A 102 -7.39 -3.76 11.46
CA GLN A 102 -8.06 -4.99 11.93
C GLN A 102 -9.50 -4.76 12.41
N THR A 103 -9.81 -3.60 12.98
CA THR A 103 -11.16 -3.30 13.48
C THR A 103 -12.09 -2.62 12.49
N THR A 104 -11.57 -2.22 11.32
CA THR A 104 -12.34 -1.42 10.35
C THR A 104 -12.52 -2.21 9.05
N PRO A 105 -13.71 -2.80 8.82
CA PRO A 105 -14.03 -3.41 7.54
C PRO A 105 -13.88 -2.39 6.40
N GLY A 106 -13.17 -2.78 5.35
CA GLY A 106 -12.82 -1.93 4.21
C GLY A 106 -11.49 -1.19 4.36
N ALA A 107 -10.77 -1.33 5.48
CA ALA A 107 -9.53 -0.60 5.70
C ALA A 107 -8.32 -1.17 4.94
N ILE A 108 -7.39 -0.27 4.58
CA ILE A 108 -6.06 -0.59 4.07
C ILE A 108 -5.04 0.37 4.67
N GLY A 109 -3.90 -0.14 5.11
CA GLY A 109 -2.84 0.66 5.75
C GLY A 109 -1.44 0.19 5.42
N TYR A 110 -0.46 1.05 5.69
CA TYR A 110 0.96 0.75 5.53
C TYR A 110 1.65 0.62 6.90
N VAL A 111 2.42 -0.44 7.08
CA VAL A 111 3.21 -0.72 8.28
C VAL A 111 4.50 -1.43 7.87
N GLU A 112 5.51 -1.38 8.73
CA GLU A 112 6.71 -2.20 8.59
C GLU A 112 6.35 -3.69 8.69
N LYS A 113 7.08 -4.54 7.95
CA LYS A 113 6.81 -5.98 7.83
C LYS A 113 6.65 -6.68 9.19
N GLY A 114 7.54 -6.39 10.15
CA GLY A 114 7.50 -7.03 11.47
C GLY A 114 6.19 -6.81 12.24
N PHE A 115 5.53 -5.65 12.08
CA PHE A 115 4.23 -5.41 12.71
C PHE A 115 3.09 -6.18 12.03
N ALA A 116 3.13 -6.30 10.70
CA ALA A 116 2.17 -7.10 9.96
C ALA A 116 2.30 -8.60 10.32
N ASP A 117 3.53 -9.12 10.36
CA ASP A 117 3.84 -10.50 10.71
C ASP A 117 3.41 -10.82 12.15
N GLN A 118 3.77 -9.96 13.12
CA GLN A 118 3.40 -10.13 14.53
C GLN A 118 1.88 -10.18 14.74
N ALA A 119 1.13 -9.41 13.96
CA ALA A 119 -0.31 -9.32 14.07
C ALA A 119 -1.06 -10.41 13.26
N GLY A 120 -0.35 -11.19 12.45
CA GLY A 120 -0.97 -12.11 11.49
C GLY A 120 -1.91 -11.42 10.51
N ALA A 121 -1.68 -10.14 10.22
CA ALA A 121 -2.58 -9.35 9.39
C ALA A 121 -2.45 -9.76 7.91
N PRO A 122 -3.56 -9.88 7.16
CA PRO A 122 -3.51 -10.10 5.71
C PRO A 122 -2.69 -8.99 5.02
N VAL A 123 -1.72 -9.40 4.20
CA VAL A 123 -0.83 -8.50 3.45
C VAL A 123 -1.19 -8.55 1.96
N ALA A 124 -1.44 -7.39 1.36
CA ALA A 124 -1.73 -7.30 -0.06
C ALA A 124 -0.49 -7.62 -0.91
N GLN A 125 -0.69 -8.31 -2.03
CA GLN A 125 0.33 -8.52 -3.04
C GLN A 125 0.49 -7.25 -3.88
N ILE A 126 1.72 -6.88 -4.20
CA ILE A 126 2.00 -5.67 -4.98
C ILE A 126 2.39 -6.10 -6.39
N ASP A 127 1.58 -5.72 -7.38
CA ASP A 127 1.94 -5.85 -8.79
C ASP A 127 2.80 -4.65 -9.20
N THR A 128 4.05 -4.94 -9.61
CA THR A 128 5.03 -3.94 -10.04
C THR A 128 5.12 -3.80 -11.56
N GLY A 129 4.19 -4.40 -12.32
CA GLY A 129 4.20 -4.42 -13.78
C GLY A 129 4.82 -5.68 -14.39
N SER A 130 5.50 -6.49 -13.57
CA SER A 130 5.98 -7.84 -13.91
C SER A 130 5.06 -8.95 -13.40
N GLY A 131 3.88 -8.59 -12.87
CA GLY A 131 2.96 -9.48 -12.17
C GLY A 131 2.97 -9.28 -10.65
N ALA A 132 1.96 -9.82 -9.97
CA ALA A 132 1.80 -9.69 -8.53
C ALA A 132 2.94 -10.37 -7.76
N VAL A 133 3.63 -9.60 -6.92
CA VAL A 133 4.70 -10.10 -6.06
C VAL A 133 4.17 -10.22 -4.62
N LYS A 134 4.28 -11.42 -4.06
CA LYS A 134 4.03 -11.65 -2.62
C LYS A 134 5.17 -11.04 -1.82
N LEU A 135 4.86 -10.45 -0.66
CA LEU A 135 5.87 -9.94 0.26
C LEU A 135 6.61 -11.11 0.94
N THR A 136 7.63 -11.64 0.27
CA THR A 136 8.56 -12.65 0.79
C THR A 136 9.97 -12.05 0.90
N ASP A 137 10.83 -12.65 1.72
CA ASP A 137 12.23 -12.24 1.80
C ASP A 137 12.95 -12.39 0.45
N GLU A 138 12.51 -13.35 -0.36
CA GLU A 138 12.99 -13.57 -1.72
C GLU A 138 12.53 -12.46 -2.68
N ALA A 139 11.27 -12.03 -2.60
CA ALA A 139 10.78 -10.90 -3.36
C ALA A 139 11.51 -9.60 -3.01
N ALA A 140 11.82 -9.38 -1.72
CA ALA A 140 12.59 -8.23 -1.28
C ALA A 140 14.02 -8.24 -1.86
N ARG A 141 14.65 -9.42 -1.96
CA ARG A 141 15.97 -9.59 -2.60
C ARG A 141 15.91 -9.38 -4.10
N ASN A 142 14.94 -9.98 -4.79
CA ASN A 142 14.78 -9.82 -6.24
C ASN A 142 14.48 -8.35 -6.62
N ALA A 143 13.71 -7.64 -5.80
CA ALA A 143 13.47 -6.21 -5.99
C ALA A 143 14.73 -5.36 -5.84
N LEU A 144 15.72 -5.80 -5.04
CA LEU A 144 17.03 -5.14 -4.94
C LEU A 144 17.94 -5.48 -6.12
N ASP A 145 17.86 -6.70 -6.65
CA ASP A 145 18.66 -7.15 -7.80
C ASP A 145 18.19 -6.52 -9.13
N ASP A 146 16.89 -6.23 -9.27
CA ASP A 146 16.33 -5.47 -10.40
C ASP A 146 16.71 -3.98 -10.38
N VAL A 147 17.26 -3.47 -9.26
CA VAL A 147 17.86 -2.13 -9.22
C VAL A 147 19.23 -2.19 -9.88
N ARG A 148 19.25 -1.96 -11.20
CA ARG A 148 20.51 -1.69 -11.92
C ARG A 148 21.05 -0.35 -11.41
N PHE A 149 22.09 -0.40 -10.57
CA PHE A 149 22.86 0.78 -10.21
C PHE A 149 23.48 1.36 -11.49
N GLU A 150 22.93 2.46 -12.00
CA GLU A 150 23.64 3.31 -12.96
C GLU A 150 24.79 4.01 -12.23
N GLY A 151 25.88 3.28 -12.05
CA GLY A 151 27.16 3.84 -11.63
C GLY A 151 27.67 4.78 -12.70
N ARG A 152 27.57 6.10 -12.46
CA ARG A 152 28.44 7.08 -13.13
C ARG A 152 29.89 6.80 -12.70
N ALA A 153 30.60 6.01 -13.50
CA ALA A 153 32.05 6.03 -13.53
C ALA A 153 32.47 7.19 -14.44
N THR A 154 32.86 8.32 -13.86
CA THR A 154 33.70 9.29 -14.57
C THR A 154 35.16 8.97 -14.28
N THR A 155 35.90 8.82 -15.38
CA THR A 155 37.36 8.59 -15.48
C THR A 155 38.15 9.82 -15.06
#